data_AF-A0A838JW57-F1
#
_entry.id   AF-A0A838JW57-F1
#
_cell.length_a   1.000
_cell.length_b   1.000
_cell.length_c   1.000
_cell.angle_alpha   90.00
_cell.angle_beta   90.00
_cell.angle_gamma   90.00
#
_symmetry.space_group_name_H-M   'P 1'
#
loop_
_entity.id
_entity.type
_entity.pdbx_description
1 polymer ?
#
loop_
_entity_poly.entity_id
_entity_poly.type
_entity_poly.pdbx_seq_one_letter_code
_entity_poly.pdbx_strand_id
1 'polypeptide(L)' 'EEGHHPLLLTEWGKVTVTWWTHKIGGLHRNDFIMAAKTDELSEVSA' A
#
# COMPACT_ATOMS: atom_id res chain seq x y z
N GLU A 1 12.94 7.61 5.96
CA GLU A 1 11.62 7.67 5.27
C GLU A 1 11.81 7.17 3.85
N GLU A 2 11.09 6.14 3.43
CA GLU A 2 11.26 5.45 2.13
C GLU A 2 10.87 6.31 0.90
N GLY A 3 10.47 7.58 1.09
CA GLY A 3 10.02 8.46 0.00
C GLY A 3 8.88 7.89 -0.85
N HIS A 4 8.22 6.84 -0.35
CA HIS A 4 7.26 6.01 -1.06
C HIS A 4 6.07 5.76 -0.13
N HIS A 5 4.98 6.47 -0.39
CA HIS A 5 3.81 6.52 0.45
C HIS A 5 2.59 5.98 -0.32
N PRO A 6 1.67 5.26 0.35
CA PRO A 6 0.48 4.75 -0.29
C PRO A 6 -0.58 5.84 -0.43
N LEU A 7 -1.57 5.59 -1.28
CA LEU A 7 -2.88 6.23 -1.16
C LEU A 7 -3.73 5.44 -0.17
N LEU A 8 -4.36 6.13 0.78
CA LEU A 8 -5.30 5.53 1.73
C LEU A 8 -6.71 6.06 1.48
N LEU A 9 -7.66 5.15 1.29
CA LEU A 9 -9.09 5.45 1.29
C LEU A 9 -9.74 4.80 2.50
N THR A 10 -10.26 5.62 3.41
CA THR A 10 -10.94 5.16 4.61
C THR A 10 -12.46 5.21 4.41
N GLU A 11 -13.11 4.10 4.69
CA GLU A 11 -14.56 3.93 4.70
C GLU A 11 -14.96 3.37 6.08
N TRP A 12 -16.26 3.38 6.40
CA TRP A 12 -16.70 2.83 7.68
C TRP A 12 -16.36 1.34 7.79
N GLY A 13 -15.47 1.00 8.72
CA GLY A 13 -15.02 -0.38 8.95
C GLY A 13 -14.07 -0.95 7.88
N LYS A 14 -13.54 -0.12 6.96
CA LYS A 14 -12.67 -0.59 5.88
C LYS A 14 -11.61 0.46 5.53
N VAL A 15 -10.39 0.01 5.24
CA VAL A 15 -9.32 0.84 4.68
C VAL A 15 -8.82 0.17 3.40
N THR A 16 -8.80 0.91 2.30
CA THR A 16 -8.16 0.48 1.07
C THR A 16 -6.79 1.14 0.98
N VAL A 17 -5.74 0.33 0.82
CA VAL A 17 -4.35 0.78 0.68
C VAL A 17 -3.90 0.52 -0.75
N THR A 18 -3.50 1.57 -1.46
CA THR A 18 -3.05 1.47 -2.86
C THR A 18 -1.59 1.91 -2.98
N TRP A 19 -0.74 1.01 -3.46
CA TRP A 19 0.68 1.26 -3.75
C TRP A 19 0.91 1.49 -5.24
N TRP A 20 1.54 2.61 -5.56
CA TRP A 20 1.98 2.92 -6.92
C TRP A 20 3.11 3.96 -6.90
N THR A 21 3.96 3.96 -7.94
CA THR A 21 5.09 4.89 -8.03
C THR A 21 4.76 6.07 -8.94
N HIS A 22 4.47 7.22 -8.34
CA HIS A 22 4.17 8.48 -9.03
C HIS A 22 5.23 8.87 -10.07
N LYS A 23 6.51 8.66 -9.77
CA LYS A 23 7.64 9.07 -10.62
C LYS A 23 7.63 8.41 -12.01
N ILE A 24 7.13 7.18 -12.11
CA ILE A 24 7.11 6.42 -13.36
C ILE A 24 5.69 6.29 -13.95
N GLY A 25 4.67 6.83 -13.28
CA GLY A 25 3.28 6.71 -13.71
C GLY A 25 2.78 5.26 -13.77
N GLY A 26 3.34 4.37 -12.96
CA GLY A 26 3.13 2.93 -13.06
C GLY A 26 3.66 2.16 -11.86
N LEU A 27 3.76 0.84 -12.02
CA LEU A 27 4.18 -0.07 -10.95
C LEU A 27 5.69 -0.28 -10.98
N HIS A 28 6.31 -0.06 -9.83
CA HIS A 28 7.69 -0.35 -9.52
C HIS A 28 7.76 -1.56 -8.59
N ARG A 29 8.91 -2.24 -8.53
CA ARG A 29 9.12 -3.39 -7.63
C ARG A 29 8.78 -3.09 -6.17
N ASN A 30 9.05 -1.86 -5.72
CA ASN A 30 8.76 -1.45 -4.35
C ASN A 30 7.25 -1.42 -4.05
N ASP A 31 6.40 -1.14 -5.04
CA ASP A 31 4.94 -1.15 -4.86
C ASP A 31 4.46 -2.54 -4.40
N PHE A 32 5.00 -3.59 -5.02
CA PHE A 32 4.66 -4.98 -4.69
C PHE A 32 5.22 -5.41 -3.32
N ILE A 33 6.41 -4.94 -2.95
CA ILE A 33 7.00 -5.21 -1.63
C ILE A 33 6.14 -4.56 -0.53
N MET A 34 5.70 -3.34 -0.75
CA MET A 34 4.88 -2.61 0.21
C MET A 34 3.46 -3.16 0.29
N ALA A 35 2.89 -3.61 -0.83
CA ALA A 35 1.62 -4.35 -0.84
C ALA A 35 1.71 -5.62 0.02
N ALA A 36 2.73 -6.48 -0.20
CA ALA A 36 2.89 -7.71 0.57
C ALA A 36 3.06 -7.47 2.09
N LYS A 37 3.80 -6.41 2.49
CA LYS A 37 3.89 -6.01 3.90
C LYS A 37 2.57 -5.56 4.48
N THR A 38 1.73 -4.90 3.68
CA THR A 38 0.39 -4.47 4.09
C THR A 38 -0.54 -5.67 4.25
N ASP A 39 -0.45 -6.65 3.35
CA ASP A 39 -1.21 -7.90 3.42
C ASP A 39 -0.89 -8.66 4.72
N GLU A 40 0.39 -8.79 5.07
CA GLU A 40 0.83 -9.41 6.33
C GLU A 40 0.25 -8.72 7.58
N LEU A 41 0.20 -7.38 7.59
CA LEU A 41 -0.41 -6.61 8.68
C LEU A 41 -1.93 -6.83 8.77
N SER A 42 -2.60 -7.01 7.63
CA SER A 42 -4.04 -7.26 7.58
C SER A 42 -4.41 -8.63 8.14
N GLU A 43 -3.58 -9.65 7.91
CA GLU A 43 -3.80 -11.00 8.42
C GLU A 43 -3.67 -11.08 9.95
N VAL A 44 -2.80 -10.27 10.55
CA VAL A 44 -2.65 -10.18 12.02
C VAL A 44 -3.88 -9.56 12.70
N SER A 45 -4.73 -8.86 11.93
CA SER A 45 -5.90 -8.15 12.45
C SER A 45 -7.23 -8.93 12.31
N ALA A 46 -7.20 -10.14 11.74
CA ALA A 46 -8.34 -11.02 11.54
C ALA A 46 -8.41 -12.12 12.61
#